data_AF-A0A0C2FFV7-F1
#
_entry.id   AF-A0A0C2FFV7-F1
#
_cell.length_a   1.000
_cell.length_b   1.000
_cell.length_c   1.000
_cell.angle_alpha   90.00
_cell.angle_beta   90.00
_cell.angle_gamma   90.00
#
_symmetry.space_group_name_H-M   'P 1'
#
loop_
_entity.id
_entity.type
_entity.pdbx_description
1 polymer ?
#
loop_
_entity_poly.entity_id
_entity_poly.type
_entity_poly.pdbx_seq_one_letter_code
_entity_poly.pdbx_strand_id
1 'polypeptide(L)'
;EDLSAYGEGDMISAAKPDHIYMDHMGFGMGCCCLQVTFQAVNVDEARWLYDQLTPITPILLALSAATPIFRSKLADVDSRWDIISASVDDRTAEERGLVPLKKSKWTIAKSRYDTTDCYIYPCSVAYNDIPLQYDEAIYKQLRDGDIDEPLAKHIAHMFIRDPLQVNIETIIP
;
A
#
# COMPACT_ATOMS: atom_id res chain seq x y z
N GLU A 1 -11.23 -25.28 13.05
CA GLU A 1 -9.98 -25.78 12.47
C GLU A 1 -8.98 -25.85 13.60
N ASP A 2 -8.30 -26.98 13.76
CA ASP A 2 -7.19 -27.08 14.71
C ASP A 2 -5.92 -26.56 14.03
N LEU A 3 -5.08 -25.85 14.78
CA LEU A 3 -3.98 -25.05 14.23
C LEU A 3 -2.61 -25.34 14.89
N SER A 4 -2.20 -26.58 15.12
CA SER A 4 -2.71 -27.33 16.28
C SER A 4 -2.55 -26.50 17.57
N ALA A 5 -3.62 -25.83 18.02
CA ALA A 5 -3.59 -24.80 19.09
C ALA A 5 -2.42 -23.78 19.04
N TYR A 6 -2.08 -23.29 17.84
CA TYR A 6 -0.98 -22.38 17.45
C TYR A 6 0.42 -23.03 17.28
N GLY A 7 0.47 -24.32 16.93
CA GLY A 7 1.64 -25.23 16.91
C GLY A 7 2.87 -24.93 16.01
N GLU A 8 3.75 -25.92 15.88
CA GLU A 8 5.07 -25.78 15.24
C GLU A 8 5.03 -25.85 13.70
N GLY A 9 5.89 -25.04 13.07
CA GLY A 9 6.01 -24.83 11.62
C GLY A 9 5.71 -23.38 11.25
N ASP A 10 6.55 -22.77 10.40
CA ASP A 10 6.55 -21.31 10.16
C ASP A 10 5.16 -20.72 9.84
N MET A 11 4.37 -21.40 9.00
CA MET A 11 3.04 -20.93 8.63
C MET A 11 2.06 -20.86 9.82
N ILE A 12 2.11 -21.85 10.71
CA ILE A 12 1.19 -21.96 11.86
C ILE A 12 1.55 -20.95 12.95
N SER A 13 2.84 -20.63 13.11
CA SER A 13 3.36 -19.71 14.14
C SER A 13 2.81 -18.28 14.08
N ALA A 14 2.26 -17.85 12.93
CA ALA A 14 1.73 -16.50 12.73
C ALA A 14 0.26 -16.33 13.16
N ALA A 15 -0.46 -17.41 13.46
CA ALA A 15 -1.84 -17.35 13.92
C ALA A 15 -1.94 -16.82 15.37
N LYS A 16 -2.91 -15.92 15.62
CA LYS A 16 -3.15 -15.32 16.95
C LYS A 16 -4.47 -15.80 17.55
N PRO A 17 -4.57 -15.86 18.89
CA PRO A 17 -5.85 -15.99 19.58
C PRO A 17 -6.85 -14.91 19.15
N ASP A 18 -8.09 -15.31 18.98
CA ASP A 18 -9.21 -14.44 18.58
C ASP A 18 -9.03 -13.68 17.25
N HIS A 19 -8.23 -14.22 16.33
CA HIS A 19 -8.04 -13.66 14.98
C HIS A 19 -8.43 -14.67 13.88
N ILE A 20 -8.90 -14.17 12.74
CA ILE A 20 -9.16 -14.97 11.54
C ILE A 20 -7.86 -15.12 10.75
N TYR A 21 -7.23 -16.29 10.81
CA TYR A 21 -6.02 -16.57 10.03
C TYR A 21 -6.30 -16.72 8.54
N MET A 22 -5.54 -15.98 7.73
CA MET A 22 -5.56 -15.91 6.27
C MET A 22 -4.13 -15.73 5.75
N ASP A 23 -3.72 -16.54 4.78
CA ASP A 23 -2.32 -16.75 4.37
C ASP A 23 -2.11 -16.71 2.84
N HIS A 24 -3.14 -16.30 2.09
CA HIS A 24 -3.16 -16.36 0.64
C HIS A 24 -3.66 -15.05 0.01
N MET A 25 -3.00 -14.60 -1.07
CA MET A 25 -3.34 -13.40 -1.83
C MET A 25 -4.84 -13.29 -2.17
N GLY A 26 -5.46 -14.43 -2.49
CA GLY A 26 -6.88 -14.53 -2.83
C GLY A 26 -7.85 -14.14 -1.71
N PHE A 27 -7.44 -14.08 -0.43
CA PHE A 27 -8.31 -13.55 0.64
C PHE A 27 -8.53 -12.05 0.52
N GLY A 28 -7.51 -11.31 0.07
CA GLY A 28 -7.62 -9.87 -0.19
C GLY A 28 -7.99 -9.58 -1.63
N MET A 29 -7.13 -9.92 -2.59
CA MET A 29 -7.34 -9.64 -4.02
C MET A 29 -8.48 -10.44 -4.67
N GLY A 30 -9.07 -11.41 -3.97
CA GLY A 30 -10.34 -12.04 -4.36
C GLY A 30 -11.59 -11.25 -3.92
N CYS A 31 -11.45 -10.20 -3.11
CA CYS A 31 -12.54 -9.28 -2.77
C CYS A 31 -12.84 -8.32 -3.93
N CYS A 32 -14.11 -7.90 -4.03
CA CYS A 32 -14.53 -6.91 -5.03
C CYS A 32 -14.47 -5.47 -4.48
N CYS A 33 -14.39 -4.50 -5.38
CA CYS A 33 -14.52 -3.07 -5.08
C CYS A 33 -15.26 -2.33 -6.19
N LEU A 34 -15.83 -1.18 -5.85
CA LEU A 34 -16.25 -0.17 -6.83
C LEU A 34 -15.12 0.86 -6.94
N GLN A 35 -14.70 1.16 -8.16
CA GLN A 35 -13.73 2.20 -8.48
C GLN A 35 -14.37 3.18 -9.47
N VAL A 36 -14.07 4.47 -9.32
CA VAL A 36 -14.55 5.54 -10.20
C VAL A 36 -13.35 6.41 -10.56
N THR A 37 -13.09 6.56 -11.85
CA THR A 37 -11.98 7.37 -12.37
C THR A 37 -12.53 8.66 -12.94
N PHE A 38 -12.01 9.80 -12.49
CA PHE A 38 -12.35 11.13 -12.98
C PHE A 38 -11.24 11.66 -13.89
N GLN A 39 -11.63 12.29 -15.01
CA GLN A 39 -10.69 13.03 -15.86
C GLN A 39 -10.73 14.51 -15.50
N ALA A 40 -9.59 15.06 -15.10
CA ALA A 40 -9.40 16.50 -14.92
C ALA A 40 -9.03 17.18 -16.26
N VAL A 41 -9.13 18.51 -16.30
CA VAL A 41 -8.79 19.35 -17.46
C VAL A 41 -7.28 19.39 -17.72
N ASN A 42 -6.45 19.30 -16.68
CA ASN A 42 -4.99 19.29 -16.77
C ASN A 42 -4.34 18.64 -15.53
N VAL A 43 -3.01 18.57 -15.51
CA VAL A 43 -2.23 17.96 -14.42
C VAL A 43 -2.37 18.70 -13.08
N ASP A 44 -2.53 20.03 -13.09
CA ASP A 44 -2.65 20.82 -11.87
C ASP A 44 -3.98 20.58 -11.17
N GLU A 45 -5.08 20.55 -11.93
CA GLU A 45 -6.40 20.17 -11.42
C GLU A 45 -6.43 18.69 -11.00
N ALA A 46 -5.77 17.79 -11.74
CA ALA A 46 -5.68 16.37 -11.36
C ALA A 46 -5.00 16.19 -9.99
N ARG A 47 -3.90 16.90 -9.74
CA ARG A 47 -3.17 16.91 -8.47
C ARG A 47 -3.99 17.52 -7.34
N TRP A 48 -4.67 18.64 -7.61
CA TRP A 48 -5.56 19.26 -6.63
C TRP A 48 -6.73 18.34 -6.25
N LEU A 49 -7.38 17.71 -7.24
CA LEU A 49 -8.48 16.77 -7.02
C LEU A 49 -8.01 15.51 -6.26
N TYR A 50 -6.83 14.98 -6.58
CA TYR A 50 -6.21 13.87 -5.83
C TYR A 50 -6.09 14.21 -4.34
N ASP A 51 -5.51 15.37 -4.03
CA ASP A 51 -5.34 15.84 -2.66
C ASP A 51 -6.67 16.06 -1.93
N GLN A 52 -7.70 16.60 -2.60
CA GLN A 52 -9.02 16.78 -1.99
C GLN A 52 -9.74 15.44 -1.72
N LEU A 53 -9.49 14.41 -2.52
CA LEU A 53 -10.12 13.09 -2.35
C LEU A 53 -9.41 12.22 -1.29
N THR A 54 -8.13 12.45 -1.00
CA THR A 54 -7.36 11.74 0.03
C THR A 54 -8.06 11.71 1.41
N PRO A 55 -8.47 12.84 2.04
CA PRO A 55 -9.15 12.81 3.33
C PRO A 55 -10.60 12.27 3.27
N ILE A 56 -11.22 12.28 2.09
CA ILE A 56 -12.59 11.77 1.88
C ILE A 56 -12.59 10.22 1.76
N THR A 57 -11.51 9.64 1.25
CA THR A 57 -11.37 8.19 1.00
C THR A 57 -11.69 7.31 2.22
N PRO A 58 -11.13 7.51 3.44
CA PRO A 58 -11.47 6.69 4.61
C PRO A 58 -12.93 6.85 5.06
N ILE A 59 -13.56 8.02 4.84
CA ILE A 59 -14.97 8.25 5.14
C ILE A 59 -15.85 7.40 4.21
N LEU A 60 -15.51 7.37 2.92
CA LEU A 60 -16.21 6.53 1.93
C LEU A 60 -16.00 5.03 2.19
N LEU A 61 -14.82 4.62 2.64
CA LEU A 61 -14.55 3.24 3.05
C LEU A 61 -15.48 2.79 4.20
N ALA A 62 -15.63 3.63 5.23
CA ALA A 62 -16.53 3.35 6.35
C ALA A 62 -18.02 3.38 5.92
N LEU A 63 -18.42 4.36 5.11
CA LEU A 63 -19.80 4.50 4.63
C LEU A 63 -20.23 3.36 3.69
N SER A 64 -19.28 2.77 2.95
CA SER A 64 -19.51 1.66 2.01
C SER A 64 -19.09 0.29 2.58
N ALA A 65 -18.96 0.18 3.90
CA ALA A 65 -18.57 -1.05 4.58
C ALA A 65 -19.53 -2.20 4.25
N ALA A 66 -18.97 -3.32 3.77
CA ALA A 66 -19.71 -4.41 3.16
C ALA A 66 -18.93 -5.75 3.21
N THR A 67 -18.00 -5.90 4.16
CA THR A 67 -17.17 -7.12 4.26
C THR A 67 -16.96 -7.55 5.73
N PRO A 68 -18.04 -7.86 6.48
CA PRO A 68 -17.96 -8.27 7.89
C PRO A 68 -17.61 -9.75 8.10
N ILE A 69 -17.48 -10.55 7.03
CA ILE A 69 -17.27 -12.00 7.11
C ILE A 69 -16.05 -12.39 6.29
N PHE A 70 -15.09 -13.06 6.94
CA PHE A 70 -13.90 -13.64 6.30
C PHE A 70 -13.81 -15.12 6.66
N ARG A 71 -13.49 -15.97 5.67
CA ARG A 71 -13.25 -17.41 5.88
C ARG A 71 -14.37 -18.10 6.70
N SER A 72 -15.63 -17.76 6.39
CA SER A 72 -16.85 -18.23 7.06
C SER A 72 -16.97 -17.89 8.55
N LYS A 73 -16.27 -16.86 9.03
CA LYS A 73 -16.38 -16.30 10.38
C LYS A 73 -16.75 -14.82 10.32
N LEU A 74 -17.58 -14.37 11.26
CA LEU A 74 -17.81 -12.94 11.49
C LEU A 74 -16.52 -12.32 12.06
N ALA A 75 -16.15 -11.14 11.58
CA ALA A 75 -15.00 -10.38 12.03
C ALA A 75 -15.42 -9.12 12.79
N ASP A 76 -14.54 -8.60 13.65
CA ASP A 76 -14.71 -7.31 14.33
C ASP A 76 -14.25 -6.13 13.45
N VAL A 77 -14.42 -6.26 12.13
CA VAL A 77 -14.15 -5.24 11.11
C VAL A 77 -15.15 -5.38 9.96
N ASP A 78 -15.74 -4.26 9.52
CA ASP A 78 -16.75 -4.26 8.46
C ASP A 78 -16.17 -3.98 7.05
N SER A 79 -14.86 -3.69 6.96
CA SER A 79 -14.18 -3.29 5.73
C SER A 79 -13.04 -4.24 5.36
N ARG A 80 -12.83 -4.42 4.05
CA ARG A 80 -11.80 -5.31 3.47
C ARG A 80 -10.38 -4.73 3.43
N TRP A 81 -10.17 -3.46 3.80
CA TRP A 81 -8.96 -2.71 3.43
C TRP A 81 -7.66 -3.37 3.91
N ASP A 82 -7.56 -3.63 5.21
CA ASP A 82 -6.36 -4.19 5.83
C ASP A 82 -6.07 -5.62 5.33
N ILE A 83 -7.13 -6.37 4.97
CA ILE A 83 -7.02 -7.72 4.40
C ILE A 83 -6.42 -7.64 3.00
N ILE A 84 -6.84 -6.68 2.16
CA ILE A 84 -6.22 -6.47 0.84
C ILE A 84 -4.77 -6.01 1.00
N SER A 85 -4.53 -5.01 1.86
CA SER A 85 -3.19 -4.48 2.15
C SER A 85 -2.20 -5.58 2.55
N ALA A 86 -2.59 -6.45 3.48
CA ALA A 86 -1.77 -7.58 3.92
C ALA A 86 -1.64 -8.68 2.85
N SER A 87 -2.66 -8.92 2.02
CA SER A 87 -2.65 -10.01 1.03
C SER A 87 -1.61 -9.88 -0.08
N VAL A 88 -1.05 -8.68 -0.26
CA VAL A 88 0.02 -8.36 -1.23
C VAL A 88 1.17 -7.58 -0.58
N ASP A 89 1.34 -7.69 0.73
CA ASP A 89 2.48 -7.10 1.44
C ASP A 89 3.75 -7.91 1.14
N ASP A 90 4.54 -7.43 0.19
CA ASP A 90 5.77 -8.05 -0.28
C ASP A 90 6.98 -7.79 0.63
N ARG A 91 6.83 -6.97 1.67
CA ARG A 91 7.93 -6.58 2.55
C ARG A 91 8.53 -7.78 3.28
N THR A 92 9.85 -7.92 3.16
CA THR A 92 10.66 -8.80 3.98
C THR A 92 10.60 -8.42 5.47
N ALA A 93 11.16 -9.27 6.34
CA ALA A 93 11.32 -8.93 7.76
C ALA A 93 12.28 -7.74 7.98
N GLU A 94 13.22 -7.51 7.05
CA GLU A 94 14.12 -6.34 7.05
C GLU A 94 13.34 -5.06 6.72
N GLU A 95 12.54 -5.04 5.64
CA GLU A 95 11.72 -3.88 5.28
C GLU A 95 10.65 -3.56 6.34
N ARG A 96 10.06 -4.57 6.98
CA ARG A 96 9.14 -4.37 8.11
C ARG A 96 9.83 -3.91 9.41
N GLY A 97 11.16 -3.79 9.43
CA GLY A 97 11.92 -3.39 10.62
C GLY A 97 11.92 -4.41 11.76
N LEU A 98 11.54 -5.66 11.49
CA LEU A 98 11.51 -6.75 12.47
C LEU A 98 12.92 -7.29 12.75
N VAL A 99 13.84 -7.15 11.79
CA VAL A 99 15.25 -7.48 11.91
C VAL A 99 16.11 -6.37 11.28
N PRO A 100 17.39 -6.18 11.68
CA PRO A 100 18.25 -5.15 11.11
C PRO A 100 18.51 -5.35 9.60
N LEU A 101 18.51 -4.24 8.84
CA LEU A 101 18.80 -4.23 7.41
C LEU A 101 20.18 -4.85 7.10
N LYS A 102 20.22 -5.73 6.10
CA LYS A 102 21.44 -6.37 5.56
C LYS A 102 21.42 -6.48 4.03
N LYS A 103 20.24 -6.69 3.45
CA LYS A 103 19.99 -6.81 2.01
C LYS A 103 19.06 -5.71 1.51
N SER A 104 18.00 -5.43 2.25
CA SER A 104 17.03 -4.39 1.90
C SER A 104 17.61 -2.99 2.11
N LYS A 105 17.32 -2.07 1.18
CA LYS A 105 17.82 -0.69 1.22
C LYS A 105 17.14 0.17 2.29
N TRP A 106 15.87 -0.11 2.60
CA TRP A 106 15.01 0.75 3.41
C TRP A 106 14.16 -0.07 4.39
N THR A 107 13.86 0.50 5.56
CA THR A 107 12.66 0.12 6.33
C THR A 107 11.46 0.88 5.77
N ILE A 108 10.36 0.18 5.50
CA ILE A 108 9.20 0.68 4.76
C ILE A 108 7.96 0.53 5.65
N ALA A 109 7.32 1.65 6.01
CA ALA A 109 6.25 1.68 7.01
C ALA A 109 4.97 0.93 6.60
N LYS A 110 4.60 0.97 5.31
CA LYS A 110 3.31 0.49 4.78
C LYS A 110 3.45 -0.63 3.76
N SER A 111 2.37 -1.36 3.48
CA SER A 111 2.29 -2.30 2.35
C SER A 111 2.45 -1.54 1.02
N ARG A 112 2.72 -2.25 -0.09
CA ARG A 112 2.64 -1.64 -1.44
C ARG A 112 1.20 -1.37 -1.88
N TYR A 113 0.23 -2.00 -1.22
CA TYR A 113 -1.19 -1.70 -1.33
C TYR A 113 -1.63 -1.05 -0.02
N ASP A 114 -1.67 0.26 0.05
CA ASP A 114 -2.04 1.00 1.26
C ASP A 114 -2.61 2.37 0.90
N THR A 115 -2.93 3.19 1.90
CA THR A 115 -3.45 4.56 1.72
C THR A 115 -2.43 5.46 1.02
N THR A 116 -2.86 6.62 0.52
CA THR A 116 -1.94 7.66 0.00
C THR A 116 -0.84 8.01 1.02
N ASP A 117 0.41 8.07 0.57
CA ASP A 117 1.58 8.41 1.41
C ASP A 117 1.82 9.92 1.55
N CYS A 118 1.46 10.71 0.54
CA CYS A 118 1.70 12.15 0.53
C CYS A 118 0.73 12.90 -0.41
N TYR A 119 0.45 14.14 -0.05
CA TYR A 119 -0.18 15.13 -0.90
C TYR A 119 0.80 15.65 -1.96
N ILE A 120 0.27 15.89 -3.17
CA ILE A 120 1.06 16.19 -4.37
C ILE A 120 0.76 17.55 -4.98
N TYR A 121 -0.20 18.32 -4.49
CA TYR A 121 -0.47 19.69 -4.94
C TYR A 121 0.23 20.72 -4.03
N PRO A 122 0.83 21.82 -4.56
CA PRO A 122 1.69 22.72 -3.78
C PRO A 122 1.08 23.32 -2.50
N CYS A 123 -0.23 23.62 -2.47
CA CYS A 123 -0.84 24.19 -1.25
C CYS A 123 -1.05 23.16 -0.12
N SER A 124 -1.00 21.87 -0.43
CA SER A 124 -1.26 20.77 0.51
C SER A 124 0.02 20.23 1.17
N VAL A 125 1.19 20.61 0.66
CA VAL A 125 2.50 20.08 1.10
C VAL A 125 2.76 20.30 2.59
N ALA A 126 2.17 21.35 3.19
CA ALA A 126 2.24 21.62 4.63
C ALA A 126 1.57 20.54 5.49
N TYR A 127 0.74 19.66 4.90
CA TYR A 127 0.08 18.52 5.56
C TYR A 127 0.84 17.20 5.37
N ASN A 128 2.01 17.19 4.71
CA ASN A 128 2.89 16.02 4.63
C ASN A 128 3.73 15.93 5.91
N ASP A 129 3.11 15.52 7.01
CA ASP A 129 3.72 15.40 8.34
C ASP A 129 4.32 14.01 8.64
N ILE A 130 4.04 13.01 7.79
CA ILE A 130 4.60 11.66 7.87
C ILE A 130 5.91 11.56 7.08
N PRO A 131 6.99 10.96 7.63
CA PRO A 131 8.24 10.74 6.89
C PRO A 131 8.06 9.81 5.67
N LEU A 132 8.24 10.36 4.48
CA LEU A 132 8.18 9.64 3.20
C LEU A 132 9.55 9.04 2.84
N GLN A 133 9.62 7.73 2.65
CA GLN A 133 10.80 7.07 2.05
C GLN A 133 10.71 7.15 0.52
N TYR A 134 11.79 7.51 -0.17
CA TYR A 134 11.84 7.57 -1.63
C TYR A 134 13.26 7.32 -2.15
N ASP A 135 13.40 6.92 -3.42
CA ASP A 135 14.72 6.76 -4.04
C ASP A 135 15.30 8.13 -4.46
N GLU A 136 16.44 8.52 -3.87
CA GLU A 136 17.06 9.82 -4.11
C GLU A 136 17.58 10.00 -5.55
N ALA A 137 18.00 8.93 -6.23
CA ALA A 137 18.51 9.03 -7.59
C ALA A 137 17.36 9.28 -8.57
N ILE A 138 16.23 8.60 -8.38
CA ILE A 138 15.00 8.81 -9.15
C ILE A 138 14.42 10.20 -8.85
N TYR A 139 14.36 10.61 -7.57
CA TYR A 139 13.97 11.97 -7.21
C TYR A 139 14.83 13.02 -7.93
N LYS A 140 16.16 12.86 -7.92
CA LYS A 140 17.07 13.78 -8.62
C LYS A 140 16.81 13.79 -10.12
N GLN A 141 16.66 12.64 -10.78
CA GLN A 141 16.36 12.54 -12.20
C GLN A 141 15.07 13.29 -12.58
N LEU A 142 14.03 13.19 -11.74
CA LEU A 142 12.76 13.89 -11.95
C LEU A 142 12.91 15.41 -11.76
N ARG A 143 13.68 15.86 -10.76
CA ARG A 143 13.99 17.29 -10.56
C ARG A 143 14.86 17.88 -11.68
N ASP A 144 15.85 17.13 -12.17
CA ASP A 144 16.66 17.51 -13.33
C ASP A 144 15.81 17.62 -14.61
N GLY A 145 14.70 16.87 -14.69
CA GLY A 145 13.68 16.92 -15.74
C GLY A 145 12.54 17.92 -15.51
N ASP A 146 12.72 18.91 -14.63
CA ASP A 146 11.77 19.99 -14.32
C ASP A 146 10.41 19.56 -13.71
N ILE A 147 10.32 18.34 -13.16
CA ILE A 147 9.15 17.89 -12.37
C ILE A 147 9.31 18.44 -10.96
N ASP A 148 8.31 19.17 -10.43
CA ASP A 148 8.38 19.83 -9.13
C ASP A 148 8.44 18.86 -7.93
N GLU A 149 8.94 19.35 -6.78
CA GLU A 149 9.32 18.50 -5.65
C GLU A 149 8.22 17.59 -5.09
N PRO A 150 6.98 18.05 -4.80
CA PRO A 150 5.88 17.18 -4.36
C PRO A 150 5.61 16.01 -5.31
N LEU A 151 5.53 16.27 -6.62
CA LEU A 151 5.27 15.23 -7.61
C LEU A 151 6.49 14.31 -7.81
N ALA A 152 7.70 14.87 -7.80
CA ALA A 152 8.94 14.10 -7.88
C ALA A 152 9.11 13.15 -6.68
N LYS A 153 8.79 13.60 -5.46
CA LYS A 153 8.82 12.75 -4.25
C LYS A 153 7.77 11.64 -4.28
N HIS A 154 6.55 11.94 -4.73
CA HIS A 154 5.50 10.94 -4.90
C HIS A 154 5.91 9.83 -5.89
N ILE A 155 6.44 10.20 -7.05
CA ILE A 155 6.92 9.22 -8.03
C ILE A 155 8.11 8.44 -7.48
N ALA A 156 9.12 9.10 -6.90
CA ALA A 156 10.30 8.44 -6.33
C ALA A 156 9.96 7.51 -5.15
N HIS A 157 8.86 7.74 -4.43
CA HIS A 157 8.34 6.81 -3.43
C HIS A 157 7.82 5.52 -4.07
N MET A 158 7.07 5.59 -5.19
CA MET A 158 6.58 4.37 -5.86
C MET A 158 7.70 3.42 -6.29
N PHE A 159 8.88 3.96 -6.62
CA PHE A 159 10.05 3.19 -7.05
C PHE A 159 10.91 2.61 -5.90
N ILE A 160 10.51 2.73 -4.63
CA ILE A 160 11.14 1.94 -3.54
C ILE A 160 10.73 0.45 -3.56
N ARG A 161 9.84 0.06 -4.49
CA ARG A 161 9.29 -1.28 -4.63
C ARG A 161 9.87 -1.98 -5.85
N ASP A 162 10.23 -3.25 -5.68
CA ASP A 162 10.62 -4.11 -6.79
C ASP A 162 9.41 -4.48 -7.69
N PRO A 163 9.65 -4.72 -8.99
CA PRO A 163 8.64 -5.26 -9.89
C PRO A 163 8.40 -6.75 -9.63
N LEU A 164 7.19 -7.13 -9.22
CA LEU A 164 6.84 -8.51 -8.87
C LEU A 164 6.55 -9.41 -10.08
N GLN A 165 6.17 -8.82 -11.21
CA GLN A 165 5.87 -9.54 -12.44
C GLN A 165 6.41 -8.75 -13.64
N VAL A 166 7.31 -9.38 -14.40
CA VAL A 166 7.90 -8.83 -15.63
C VAL A 166 7.82 -9.91 -16.71
N ASN A 167 7.22 -9.58 -17.84
CA ASN A 167 7.16 -10.49 -18.99
C ASN A 167 8.45 -10.32 -19.82
N ILE A 168 9.07 -11.43 -20.22
CA ILE A 168 10.41 -11.41 -20.86
C ILE A 168 10.41 -10.64 -22.19
N GLU A 169 9.27 -10.64 -22.90
CA GLU A 169 9.06 -9.93 -24.16
C GLU A 169 9.04 -8.41 -24.00
N THR A 170 8.90 -7.90 -22.77
CA THR A 170 8.90 -6.46 -22.44
C THR A 170 10.26 -5.94 -21.96
N ILE A 171 11.24 -6.82 -21.78
CA ILE A 171 12.61 -6.45 -21.39
C ILE A 171 13.34 -5.99 -22.65
N ILE A 172 13.66 -4.70 -22.72
CA ILE A 172 14.52 -4.15 -23.78
C ILE A 172 15.97 -4.62 -23.49
N PRO A 173 16.67 -5.21 -24.48
CA PRO A 173 18.04 -5.70 -24.32
C PRO A 173 19.10 -4.59 -24.25
#